data_AF-A0AAN8K420-F1
#
_entry.id   AF-A0AAN8K420-F1
#
_cell.length_a   1.000
_cell.length_b   1.000
_cell.length_c   1.000
_cell.angle_alpha   90.00
_cell.angle_beta   90.00
_cell.angle_gamma   90.00
#
_symmetry.space_group_name_H-M   'P 1'
#
loop_
_entity.id
_entity.type
_entity.pdbx_description
1 polymer ?
#
loop_
_entity_poly.entity_id
_entity_poly.type
_entity_poly.pdbx_seq_one_letter_code
_entity_poly.pdbx_strand_id
1 'polypeptide(L)'
;MADEFARYMKLQRKIDKCLQEIKTEGDPRQQNVAYVKLGVKIAIYVLHGITMLSLVLMYRSTPLLMLPPEWFSPFNKIVAIPTGEPGGIGIGCWIVVCNTVVYRAIRLSPLLNR
;
A
#
# COMPACT_ATOMS: atom_id res chain seq x y z
N MET A 1 -17.64 56.18 -1.88
CA MET A 1 -18.09 54.81 -1.52
C MET A 1 -18.43 53.97 -2.74
N ALA A 2 -19.44 54.30 -3.56
CA ALA A 2 -19.86 53.46 -4.69
C ALA A 2 -18.74 53.19 -5.72
N ASP A 3 -17.88 54.16 -5.99
CA ASP A 3 -16.80 54.03 -6.98
C ASP A 3 -15.65 53.11 -6.49
N GLU A 4 -15.38 53.09 -5.19
CA GLU A 4 -14.41 52.19 -4.57
C GLU A 4 -14.93 50.75 -4.54
N PHE A 5 -16.22 50.57 -4.23
CA PHE A 5 -16.88 49.28 -4.37
C PHE A 5 -16.84 48.80 -5.82
N ALA A 6 -17.05 49.69 -6.80
CA ALA A 6 -16.95 49.33 -8.21
C ALA A 6 -15.52 48.91 -8.61
N ARG A 7 -14.48 49.59 -8.13
CA ARG A 7 -13.07 49.17 -8.33
C ARG A 7 -12.79 47.82 -7.67
N TYR A 8 -13.23 47.61 -6.43
CA TYR A 8 -13.08 46.34 -5.73
C TYR A 8 -13.77 45.19 -6.46
N MET A 9 -15.03 45.36 -6.86
CA MET A 9 -15.80 44.34 -7.58
C MET A 9 -15.19 44.00 -8.95
N LYS A 10 -14.61 44.98 -9.65
CA LYS A 10 -13.85 44.73 -10.90
C LYS A 10 -12.58 43.91 -10.62
N LEU A 11 -11.87 44.19 -9.54
CA LEU A 11 -10.68 43.43 -9.16
C LEU A 11 -11.04 42.01 -8.72
N GLN A 12 -12.09 41.85 -7.90
CA GLN A 12 -12.60 40.56 -7.46
C GLN A 12 -12.97 39.67 -8.65
N ARG A 13 -13.71 40.20 -9.63
CA ARG A 13 -14.04 39.45 -10.86
C ARG A 13 -12.81 39.00 -11.66
N LYS A 14 -11.75 39.81 -11.70
CA LYS A 14 -10.49 39.41 -12.35
C LYS A 14 -9.80 38.27 -11.59
N ILE A 15 -9.79 38.36 -10.25
CA ILE A 15 -9.27 37.29 -9.39
C ILE A 15 -10.07 36.01 -9.58
N ASP A 16 -11.40 36.09 -9.54
CA ASP A 16 -12.29 34.94 -9.71
C ASP A 16 -12.10 34.28 -11.09
N LYS A 17 -11.92 35.10 -12.15
CA LYS A 17 -11.65 34.61 -13.51
C LYS A 17 -10.31 33.85 -13.58
N CYS A 18 -9.22 34.43 -13.07
CA CYS A 18 -7.92 33.76 -13.04
C CYS A 18 -7.98 32.46 -12.20
N LEU A 19 -8.73 32.46 -11.09
CA LEU A 19 -8.90 31.28 -10.26
C LEU A 19 -9.73 30.18 -10.95
N GLN A 20 -10.72 30.56 -11.76
CA GLN A 20 -11.46 29.61 -12.61
C GLN A 20 -10.58 29.02 -13.72
N GLU A 21 -9.73 29.81 -14.38
CA GLU A 21 -8.79 29.32 -15.39
C GLU A 21 -7.83 28.30 -14.78
N ILE A 22 -7.24 28.61 -13.61
CA ILE A 22 -6.36 27.69 -12.88
C ILE A 22 -7.08 26.39 -12.50
N LYS A 23 -8.32 26.47 -12.03
CA LYS A 23 -9.11 25.28 -11.67
C LYS A 23 -9.44 24.42 -12.89
N THR A 24 -9.85 25.05 -13.99
CA THR A 24 -10.21 24.36 -15.23
C THR A 24 -9.03 23.60 -15.81
N GLU A 25 -7.82 24.17 -15.76
CA GLU A 25 -6.59 23.51 -16.20
C GLU A 25 -6.07 22.48 -15.18
N GLY A 26 -6.30 22.71 -13.89
CA GLY A 26 -5.85 21.84 -12.80
C GLY A 26 -6.64 20.54 -12.68
N ASP A 27 -7.95 20.58 -12.91
CA ASP A 27 -8.87 19.44 -12.74
C ASP A 27 -8.54 18.24 -13.67
N PRO A 28 -8.39 18.40 -15.01
CA PRO A 28 -8.03 17.28 -15.88
C PRO A 28 -6.63 16.73 -15.58
N ARG A 29 -5.69 17.59 -15.18
CA ARG A 29 -4.35 17.16 -14.77
C ARG A 29 -4.40 16.31 -13.49
N GLN A 30 -5.21 16.72 -12.52
CA GLN A 30 -5.37 15.99 -11.26
C GLN A 30 -6.07 14.65 -11.47
N GLN A 31 -7.08 14.61 -12.35
CA GLN A 31 -7.74 13.39 -12.78
C GLN A 31 -6.75 12.43 -13.49
N ASN A 32 -5.97 12.92 -14.46
CA ASN A 32 -4.96 12.10 -15.15
C ASN A 32 -3.92 11.52 -14.19
N VAL A 33 -3.44 12.32 -13.23
CA VAL A 33 -2.52 11.84 -12.18
C VAL A 33 -3.20 10.78 -11.31
N ALA A 34 -4.48 10.92 -10.97
CA ALA A 34 -5.22 9.92 -10.21
C ALA A 34 -5.36 8.61 -10.99
N TYR A 35 -5.67 8.68 -12.29
CA TYR A 35 -5.77 7.49 -13.17
C TYR A 35 -4.44 6.75 -13.28
N VAL A 36 -3.33 7.47 -13.50
CA VAL A 36 -1.99 6.84 -13.55
C VAL A 36 -1.63 6.24 -12.20
N LYS A 37 -1.84 6.96 -11.09
CA LYS A 37 -1.61 6.43 -9.74
C LYS A 37 -2.41 5.15 -9.48
N LEU A 38 -3.68 5.13 -9.88
CA LEU A 38 -4.53 3.95 -9.76
C LEU A 38 -4.00 2.79 -10.60
N GLY A 39 -3.65 3.03 -11.86
CA GLY A 39 -3.10 2.01 -12.76
C GLY A 39 -1.81 1.39 -12.21
N VAL A 40 -0.86 2.22 -11.78
CA VAL A 40 0.39 1.75 -11.17
C VAL A 40 0.12 0.98 -9.88
N LYS A 41 -0.79 1.46 -9.03
CA LYS A 41 -1.19 0.76 -7.82
C LYS A 41 -1.71 -0.64 -8.14
N ILE A 42 -2.67 -0.75 -9.06
CA ILE A 42 -3.23 -2.05 -9.49
C ILE A 42 -2.13 -2.97 -10.02
N ALA A 43 -1.25 -2.48 -10.89
CA ALA A 43 -0.15 -3.27 -11.44
C ALA A 43 0.77 -3.84 -10.34
N ILE A 44 1.13 -3.02 -9.35
CA ILE A 44 1.95 -3.47 -8.21
C ILE A 44 1.22 -4.53 -7.38
N TYR A 45 -0.08 -4.36 -7.11
CA TYR A 45 -0.86 -5.36 -6.36
C TYR A 45 -0.98 -6.68 -7.11
N VAL A 46 -1.17 -6.64 -8.44
CA VAL A 46 -1.21 -7.84 -9.28
C VAL A 46 0.14 -8.55 -9.27
N LEU A 47 1.24 -7.82 -9.50
CA LEU A 47 2.59 -8.38 -9.47
C LEU A 47 2.91 -9.00 -8.10
N HIS A 48 2.53 -8.33 -7.02
CA HIS A 48 2.69 -8.84 -5.67
C HIS A 48 1.89 -10.13 -5.43
N GLY A 49 0.63 -10.17 -5.88
CA GLY A 49 -0.20 -11.36 -5.80
C GLY A 49 0.37 -12.56 -6.56
N ILE A 50 0.85 -12.33 -7.79
CA ILE A 50 1.52 -13.37 -8.60
C ILE A 50 2.78 -13.89 -7.89
N THR A 51 3.58 -12.99 -7.30
CA THR A 51 4.79 -13.35 -6.57
C THR A 51 4.48 -14.16 -5.31
N MET A 52 3.45 -13.77 -4.55
CA MET A 52 3.02 -14.54 -3.37
C MET A 52 2.49 -15.92 -3.77
N LEU A 53 1.71 -15.99 -4.85
CA LEU A 53 1.18 -17.27 -5.34
C LEU A 53 2.31 -18.20 -5.82
N SER A 54 3.29 -17.68 -6.56
CA SER A 54 4.42 -18.49 -7.03
C SER A 54 5.26 -19.02 -5.86
N LEU A 55 5.50 -18.20 -4.83
CA LEU A 55 6.18 -18.61 -3.61
C LEU A 55 5.45 -19.75 -2.89
N VAL A 56 4.13 -19.64 -2.71
CA VAL A 56 3.33 -20.67 -2.04
C VAL A 56 3.32 -21.99 -2.82
N LEU A 57 3.26 -21.92 -4.16
CA LEU A 57 3.26 -23.11 -5.00
C LEU A 57 4.63 -23.79 -5.06
N MET A 58 5.72 -23.03 -5.15
CA MET A 58 7.09 -23.57 -5.21
C MET A 58 7.55 -24.16 -3.88
N TYR A 59 7.26 -23.49 -2.76
CA TYR A 59 7.71 -23.88 -1.42
C TYR A 59 6.65 -24.66 -0.64
N ARG A 60 5.75 -25.35 -1.34
CA ARG A 60 4.72 -26.18 -0.70
C ARG A 60 5.32 -27.36 0.06
N SER A 61 6.36 -27.97 -0.49
CA SER A 61 6.95 -29.24 -0.02
C SER A 61 8.27 -29.08 0.73
N THR A 62 8.79 -27.85 0.87
CA THR A 62 10.06 -27.57 1.54
C THR A 62 9.85 -26.60 2.70
N PRO A 63 10.30 -26.93 3.92
CA PRO A 63 10.22 -26.00 5.04
C PRO A 63 11.22 -24.86 4.80
N LEU A 64 10.82 -23.62 5.06
CA LEU A 64 11.68 -22.44 4.82
C LEU A 64 12.78 -22.32 5.86
N LEU A 65 12.48 -22.70 7.10
CA LEU A 65 13.38 -22.66 8.24
C LEU A 65 13.13 -23.88 9.11
N MET A 66 14.20 -24.55 9.53
CA MET A 66 14.15 -25.59 10.55
C MET A 66 14.58 -25.01 11.89
N LEU A 67 13.73 -25.17 12.89
CA LEU A 67 13.93 -24.72 14.26
C LEU A 67 13.65 -25.87 15.23
N PRO A 68 14.21 -25.83 16.45
CA PRO A 68 13.91 -26.83 17.46
C PRO A 68 12.40 -26.91 17.70
N PRO A 69 11.78 -28.10 17.61
CA PRO A 69 10.32 -28.25 17.74
C PRO A 69 9.81 -27.84 19.13
N GLU A 70 10.67 -27.75 20.13
CA GLU A 70 10.34 -27.29 21.48
C GLU A 70 9.89 -25.83 21.52
N TRP A 71 10.34 -24.99 20.56
CA TRP A 71 10.06 -23.55 20.57
C TRP A 71 8.61 -23.21 20.21
N PHE A 72 7.96 -24.03 19.40
CA PHE A 72 6.58 -23.78 18.93
C PHE A 72 5.57 -24.80 19.47
N SER A 73 5.91 -25.57 20.50
CA SER A 73 4.95 -26.45 21.18
C SER A 73 3.89 -25.63 21.93
N PRO A 74 2.57 -25.93 21.81
CA PRO A 74 1.93 -27.03 21.06
C PRO A 74 1.53 -26.68 19.61
N PHE A 75 1.76 -25.46 19.14
CA PHE A 75 1.33 -24.94 17.83
C PHE A 75 2.20 -25.36 16.63
N ASN A 76 3.19 -26.25 16.82
CA ASN A 76 4.07 -26.79 15.77
C ASN A 76 3.31 -27.17 14.49
N LYS A 77 2.15 -27.83 14.63
CA LYS A 77 1.33 -28.25 13.49
C LYS A 77 0.79 -27.10 12.66
N ILE A 78 0.46 -25.97 13.30
CA ILE A 78 -0.06 -24.77 12.61
C ILE A 78 1.09 -24.03 11.91
N VAL A 79 2.24 -23.94 12.57
CA VAL A 79 3.44 -23.28 12.04
C VAL A 79 4.00 -24.03 10.83
N ALA A 80 3.85 -25.36 10.79
CA ALA A 80 4.33 -26.20 9.72
C ALA A 80 3.42 -26.27 8.48
N ILE A 81 2.21 -25.67 8.49
CA ILE A 81 1.32 -25.69 7.31
C ILE A 81 1.93 -24.82 6.19
N PRO A 82 2.05 -25.32 4.94
CA PRO A 82 1.48 -26.55 4.36
C PRO A 82 2.40 -27.79 4.37
N THR A 83 3.66 -27.65 4.76
CA THR A 83 4.72 -28.67 4.64
C THR A 83 4.54 -29.85 5.60
N GLY A 84 4.06 -29.61 6.82
CA GLY A 84 3.78 -30.64 7.83
C GLY A 84 5.00 -31.21 8.57
N GLU A 85 6.20 -30.74 8.25
CA GLU A 85 7.46 -31.20 8.84
C GLU A 85 7.65 -30.69 10.29
N PRO A 86 7.97 -31.56 11.27
CA PRO A 86 8.20 -31.17 12.66
C PRO A 86 9.36 -30.17 12.79
N GLY A 87 9.12 -29.02 13.42
CA GLY A 87 10.12 -27.96 13.58
C GLY A 87 10.33 -27.09 12.33
N GLY A 88 9.65 -27.38 11.22
CA GLY A 88 9.67 -26.57 10.01
C GLY A 88 8.66 -25.42 10.06
N ILE A 89 9.07 -24.23 9.62
CA ILE A 89 8.14 -23.13 9.33
C ILE A 89 7.67 -23.25 7.87
N GLY A 90 6.36 -23.41 7.69
CA GLY A 90 5.73 -23.40 6.38
C GLY A 90 5.62 -21.98 5.80
N ILE A 91 5.59 -21.89 4.47
CA ILE A 91 5.48 -20.63 3.73
C ILE A 91 4.29 -19.77 4.16
N GLY A 92 3.16 -20.37 4.54
CA GLY A 92 1.98 -19.64 5.01
C GLY A 92 2.24 -18.89 6.31
N CYS A 93 2.81 -19.55 7.31
CA CYS A 93 3.17 -18.93 8.59
C CYS A 93 4.22 -17.82 8.38
N TRP A 94 5.22 -18.07 7.52
CA TRP A 94 6.26 -17.09 7.21
C TRP A 94 5.70 -15.82 6.55
N ILE A 95 4.77 -15.95 5.61
CA ILE A 95 4.10 -14.80 4.96
C ILE A 95 3.34 -13.95 6.00
N VAL A 96 2.66 -14.59 6.96
CA VAL A 96 1.95 -13.87 8.03
C VAL A 96 2.92 -13.09 8.92
N VAL A 97 4.06 -13.68 9.26
CA VAL A 97 5.12 -13.01 10.03
C VAL A 97 5.64 -11.79 9.26
N CYS A 98 6.01 -11.96 7.99
CA CYS A 98 6.48 -10.86 7.14
C CYS A 98 5.44 -9.73 7.04
N ASN A 99 4.17 -10.05 6.80
CA ASN A 99 3.09 -9.05 6.74
C ASN A 99 2.92 -8.30 8.08
N THR A 100 3.05 -9.01 9.20
CA THR A 100 2.96 -8.40 10.53
C THR A 100 4.12 -7.44 10.79
N VAL A 101 5.34 -7.84 10.41
CA VAL A 101 6.54 -7.00 10.55
C VAL A 101 6.44 -5.76 9.68
N VAL A 102 6.07 -5.90 8.41
CA VAL A 102 5.88 -4.77 7.48
C VAL A 102 4.78 -3.83 7.98
N TYR A 103 3.63 -4.35 8.41
CA TYR A 103 2.55 -3.54 8.96
C TYR A 103 3.00 -2.73 10.19
N ARG A 104 3.75 -3.36 11.11
CA ARG A 104 4.30 -2.69 12.28
C ARG A 104 5.35 -1.66 11.91
N ALA A 105 6.24 -1.97 10.96
CA ALA A 105 7.27 -1.06 10.48
C ALA A 105 6.67 0.21 9.85
N ILE A 106 5.64 0.05 9.00
CA ILE A 106 4.91 1.19 8.41
C ILE A 106 4.25 2.03 9.51
N ARG A 107 3.58 1.37 10.48
CA ARG A 107 2.89 2.06 11.58
C ARG A 107 3.86 2.82 12.50
N LEU A 108 5.04 2.27 12.74
CA LEU A 108 6.07 2.87 13.59
C LEU A 108 6.94 3.87 12.85
N SER A 109 6.90 3.93 11.52
CA SER A 109 7.66 4.91 10.74
C SER A 109 6.90 6.25 10.71
N PRO A 110 7.34 7.29 11.44
CA PRO A 110 6.80 8.65 11.27
C PRO A 110 7.16 9.25 9.90
N LEU A 111 8.06 8.61 9.15
CA LEU A 111 8.58 9.07 7.86
C LEU A 111 7.65 8.78 6.67
N LEU A 112 6.71 7.83 6.77
CA LEU A 112 5.78 7.49 5.68
C LEU A 112 4.45 8.24 5.75
N ASN A 113 4.24 9.05 6.80
CA ASN A 113 3.02 9.84 7.05
C ASN A 113 3.26 11.36 6.89
N ARG A 114 4.39 11.74 6.29
CA ARG A 114 4.71 13.10 5.79
C ARG A 114 4.69 13.06 4.27
#